data_AF-A0A2E8G807-F1
#
_entry.id   AF-A0A2E8G807-F1
#
_cell.length_a   1.000
_cell.length_b   1.000
_cell.length_c   1.000
_cell.angle_alpha   90.00
_cell.angle_beta   90.00
_cell.angle_gamma   90.00
#
_symmetry.space_group_name_H-M   'P 1'
#
loop_
_entity.id
_entity.type
_entity.pdbx_description
1 polymer ?
#
loop_
_entity_poly.entity_id
_entity_poly.type
_entity_poly.pdbx_seq_one_letter_code
_entity_poly.pdbx_strand_id
1 'polypeptide(L)'
;MDLNQLKAQIQQWGRELGFQQIGIADTDLHAEEAQLKAWLAKGYQGQMEWMSAHGNKRFRPGELEPGTLRVISARMDYLPPDTQPVKLLQQKDKAYVSRYALGRDYHKLIRKRLAILASRIREEVADSELARAFVDSAPVMEKPLAAKAGLGWQGKHTLVLNREAGSWFFLGEIYTDIALPVDTPGEDHCGKCKACITVCPTDAIVAPYELDARRCISYLTIEHEGSIPEDLRKGIGNRIFGCDDCQLMCPWNRFAQHTDETDFHPRHGLGDSDLVSLFSWSEEEFLERTAGSAIRRAGYLKWLRNIAVALGNAPTTEDIVQALNTRMDYPDETVREHVLWALEQHGAANP
;
A
#
# COMPACT_ATOMS: atom_id res chain seq x y z
N MET A 1 32.69 -4.93 20.54
CA MET A 1 31.72 -5.71 19.74
C MET A 1 32.07 -5.54 18.26
N ASP A 2 32.10 -6.62 17.48
CA ASP A 2 32.27 -6.52 16.03
C ASP A 2 30.93 -6.21 15.36
N LEU A 3 30.85 -5.07 14.68
CA LEU A 3 29.61 -4.60 14.04
C LEU A 3 29.21 -5.43 12.82
N ASN A 4 30.16 -6.11 12.16
CA ASN A 4 29.83 -7.04 11.08
C ASN A 4 29.16 -8.31 11.62
N GLN A 5 29.67 -8.81 12.75
CA GLN A 5 29.06 -9.94 13.45
C GLN A 5 27.65 -9.59 13.95
N LEU A 6 27.48 -8.42 14.56
CA LEU A 6 26.17 -7.94 15.00
C LEU A 6 25.19 -7.81 13.81
N LYS A 7 25.62 -7.25 12.69
CA LYS A 7 24.80 -7.18 11.47
C LYS A 7 24.32 -8.56 11.03
N ALA A 8 25.21 -9.56 11.00
CA ALA A 8 24.85 -10.94 10.65
C ALA A 8 23.84 -11.56 11.65
N GLN A 9 23.99 -11.28 12.94
CA GLN A 9 23.03 -11.70 13.97
C GLN A 9 21.66 -11.04 13.77
N ILE A 10 21.61 -9.74 13.49
CA ILE A 10 20.36 -9.00 13.21
C ILE A 10 19.64 -9.61 12.00
N GLN A 11 20.37 -9.90 10.93
CA GLN A 11 19.81 -10.56 9.75
C GLN A 11 19.27 -11.96 10.09
N GLN A 12 19.98 -12.72 10.93
CA GLN A 12 19.53 -14.02 11.40
C GLN A 12 18.24 -13.92 12.24
N TRP A 13 18.19 -13.03 13.23
CA TRP A 13 16.99 -12.80 14.05
C TRP A 13 15.81 -12.29 13.22
N GLY A 14 16.08 -11.44 12.22
CA GLY A 14 15.06 -11.01 11.27
C GLY A 14 14.42 -12.17 10.53
N ARG A 15 15.22 -13.13 10.03
CA ARG A 15 14.73 -14.34 9.38
C ARG A 15 13.91 -15.22 10.32
N GLU A 16 14.35 -15.39 11.57
CA GLU A 16 13.59 -16.12 12.60
C GLU A 16 12.23 -15.48 12.90
N LEU A 17 12.13 -14.17 12.75
CA LEU A 17 10.89 -13.41 12.90
C LEU A 17 10.05 -13.37 11.62
N GLY A 18 10.46 -14.07 10.56
CA GLY A 18 9.71 -14.16 9.30
C GLY A 18 9.96 -13.05 8.30
N PHE A 19 10.99 -12.21 8.50
CA PHE A 19 11.44 -11.27 7.48
C PHE A 19 12.35 -11.98 6.48
N GLN A 20 12.01 -11.97 5.19
CA GLN A 20 12.79 -12.65 4.17
C GLN A 20 14.13 -11.94 3.89
N GLN A 21 14.24 -10.65 4.19
CA GLN A 21 15.50 -9.91 4.07
C GLN A 21 15.54 -8.74 5.05
N ILE A 22 16.72 -8.52 5.62
CA ILE A 22 17.09 -7.35 6.41
C ILE A 22 18.31 -6.69 5.76
N GLY A 23 18.27 -5.37 5.62
CA GLY A 23 19.37 -4.56 5.10
C GLY A 23 19.62 -3.33 5.95
N ILE A 24 20.80 -2.74 5.83
CA ILE A 24 21.24 -1.59 6.61
C ILE A 24 21.54 -0.41 5.67
N ALA A 25 20.87 0.71 5.86
CA ALA A 25 21.17 1.96 5.16
C ALA A 25 21.84 2.99 6.07
N ASP A 26 22.58 3.92 5.45
CA ASP A 26 22.88 5.20 6.08
C ASP A 26 21.62 6.09 6.15
N THR A 27 21.77 7.30 6.70
CA THR A 27 20.67 8.25 6.94
C THR A 27 20.61 9.40 5.92
N ASP A 28 21.45 9.39 4.89
CA ASP A 28 21.46 10.43 3.85
C ASP A 28 20.27 10.24 2.90
N LEU A 29 19.35 11.22 2.90
CA LEU A 29 18.18 11.27 2.02
C LEU A 29 18.12 12.61 1.26
N HIS A 30 19.27 13.23 0.99
CA HIS A 30 19.33 14.54 0.34
C HIS A 30 18.73 14.55 -1.07
N ALA A 31 18.89 13.47 -1.84
CA ALA A 31 18.32 13.37 -3.18
C ALA A 31 16.78 13.23 -3.12
N GLU A 32 16.30 12.42 -2.18
CA GLU A 32 14.88 12.16 -1.94
C GLU A 32 14.15 13.39 -1.42
N GLU A 33 14.81 14.22 -0.61
CA GLU A 33 14.27 15.51 -0.17
C GLU A 33 13.90 16.39 -1.37
N ALA A 34 14.82 16.53 -2.34
CA ALA A 34 14.58 17.35 -3.52
C ALA A 34 13.41 16.81 -4.35
N GLN A 35 13.34 15.48 -4.53
CA GLN A 35 12.26 14.82 -5.27
C GLN A 35 10.91 15.00 -4.57
N LEU A 36 10.84 14.77 -3.26
CA LEU A 36 9.61 14.95 -2.49
C LEU A 36 9.13 16.41 -2.53
N LYS A 37 10.03 17.38 -2.37
CA LYS A 37 9.69 18.81 -2.47
C LYS A 37 9.13 19.17 -3.85
N ALA A 38 9.73 18.65 -4.92
CA ALA A 38 9.23 18.85 -6.28
C ALA A 38 7.84 18.22 -6.47
N TRP A 39 7.62 17.02 -5.93
CA TRP A 39 6.34 16.31 -5.97
C TRP A 39 5.23 17.06 -5.20
N LEU A 40 5.54 17.55 -4.00
CA LEU A 40 4.64 18.36 -3.18
C LEU A 40 4.30 19.71 -3.85
N ALA A 41 5.28 20.34 -4.51
CA ALA A 41 5.06 21.59 -5.25
C ALA A 41 4.09 21.43 -6.43
N LYS A 42 3.98 20.23 -7.00
CA LYS A 42 2.98 19.90 -8.04
C LYS A 42 1.59 19.57 -7.46
N GLY A 43 1.45 19.51 -6.14
CA GLY A 43 0.20 19.13 -5.48
C GLY A 43 -0.16 17.65 -5.66
N TYR A 44 0.80 16.80 -6.06
CA TYR A 44 0.55 15.41 -6.39
C TYR A 44 0.18 14.54 -5.18
N GLN A 45 0.30 15.06 -3.95
CA GLN A 45 -0.17 14.41 -2.72
C GLN A 45 -1.69 14.37 -2.55
N GLY A 46 -2.44 15.17 -3.32
CA GLY A 46 -3.87 15.32 -3.09
C GLY A 46 -4.16 15.79 -1.66
N GLN A 47 -5.04 15.08 -0.96
CA GLN A 47 -5.47 15.42 0.40
C GLN A 47 -4.57 14.81 1.51
N MET A 48 -3.47 14.16 1.15
CA MET A 48 -2.54 13.55 2.11
C MET A 48 -1.66 14.59 2.81
N GLU A 49 -2.26 15.51 3.58
CA GLU A 49 -1.58 16.64 4.23
C GLU A 49 -0.44 16.20 5.18
N TRP A 50 -0.49 14.98 5.70
CA TRP A 50 0.60 14.41 6.51
C TRP A 50 1.92 14.26 5.72
N MET A 51 1.88 14.30 4.39
CA MET A 51 3.07 14.30 3.53
C MET A 51 3.89 15.59 3.67
N SER A 52 3.25 16.71 3.99
CA SER A 52 3.89 18.03 4.17
C SER A 52 3.97 18.48 5.65
N ALA A 53 3.11 17.95 6.53
CA ALA A 53 2.93 18.45 7.90
C ALA A 53 4.14 18.34 8.85
N HIS A 54 5.12 17.47 8.56
CA HIS A 54 6.18 17.10 9.52
C HIS A 54 7.54 17.77 9.26
N GLY A 55 7.56 18.85 8.47
CA GLY A 55 8.79 19.56 8.12
C GLY A 55 9.81 18.63 7.46
N ASN A 56 11.04 18.60 7.99
CA ASN A 56 12.13 17.82 7.41
C ASN A 56 12.24 16.39 7.95
N LYS A 57 11.44 16.00 8.95
CA LYS A 57 11.55 14.71 9.66
C LYS A 57 11.53 13.49 8.73
N ARG A 58 10.85 13.61 7.58
CA ARG A 58 10.72 12.55 6.59
C ARG A 58 12.05 12.16 5.93
N PHE A 59 12.92 13.12 5.70
CA PHE A 59 14.22 12.93 5.04
C PHE A 59 15.41 13.31 5.95
N ARG A 60 15.15 13.59 7.23
CA ARG A 60 16.15 13.82 8.27
C ARG A 60 15.91 12.85 9.43
N PRO A 61 16.43 11.61 9.35
CA PRO A 61 16.23 10.61 10.39
C PRO A 61 16.57 11.10 11.81
N GLY A 62 17.65 11.88 11.96
CA GLY A 62 18.05 12.47 13.24
C GLY A 62 17.11 13.56 13.79
N GLU A 63 16.25 14.17 12.97
CA GLU A 63 15.18 15.07 13.45
C GLU A 63 13.92 14.31 13.87
N LEU A 64 13.70 13.11 13.32
CA LEU A 64 12.61 12.24 13.70
C LEU A 64 12.92 11.53 15.03
N GLU A 65 14.08 10.88 15.11
CA GLU A 65 14.59 10.22 16.31
C GLU A 65 16.05 10.68 16.55
N PRO A 66 16.28 11.58 17.52
CA PRO A 66 17.62 12.06 17.86
C PRO A 66 18.59 10.92 18.15
N GLY A 67 19.81 11.02 17.63
CA GLY A 67 20.84 9.97 17.78
C GLY A 67 20.85 8.90 16.69
N THR A 68 19.90 8.93 15.73
CA THR A 68 19.90 7.96 14.62
C THR A 68 21.18 8.01 13.80
N LEU A 69 21.94 6.92 13.78
CA LEU A 69 23.13 6.73 12.95
C LEU A 69 22.87 5.84 11.74
N ARG A 70 21.98 4.85 11.86
CA ARG A 70 21.66 3.89 10.81
C ARG A 70 20.17 3.55 10.79
N VAL A 71 19.73 3.03 9.66
CA VAL A 71 18.38 2.48 9.49
C VAL A 71 18.49 1.01 9.09
N ILE A 72 17.83 0.15 9.85
CA ILE A 72 17.65 -1.26 9.54
C ILE A 72 16.31 -1.38 8.80
N SER A 73 16.33 -1.75 7.52
CA SER A 73 15.13 -1.98 6.72
C SER A 73 14.83 -3.47 6.62
N ALA A 74 13.56 -3.83 6.74
CA ALA A 74 13.07 -5.19 6.64
C ALA A 74 12.02 -5.32 5.53
N ARG A 75 11.96 -6.48 4.87
CA ARG A 75 10.82 -6.84 4.03
C ARG A 75 10.11 -8.10 4.50
N MET A 76 8.80 -8.16 4.26
CA MET A 76 7.97 -9.33 4.51
C MET A 76 7.03 -9.59 3.35
N ASP A 77 7.16 -10.74 2.70
CA ASP A 77 6.34 -11.13 1.56
C ASP A 77 4.88 -11.34 2.00
N TYR A 78 3.92 -10.84 1.20
CA TYR A 78 2.49 -10.88 1.56
C TYR A 78 1.58 -11.55 0.54
N LEU A 79 2.09 -11.91 -0.65
CA LEU A 79 1.24 -12.45 -1.71
C LEU A 79 0.58 -13.76 -1.26
N PRO A 80 -0.75 -13.83 -1.07
CA PRO A 80 -1.39 -15.05 -0.65
C PRO A 80 -1.40 -16.07 -1.82
N PRO A 81 -1.41 -17.38 -1.52
CA PRO A 81 -1.63 -18.40 -2.55
C PRO A 81 -3.02 -18.27 -3.20
N ASP A 82 -3.12 -18.70 -4.47
CA ASP A 82 -4.39 -18.89 -5.20
C ASP A 82 -5.36 -17.70 -5.29
N THR A 83 -4.86 -16.47 -5.31
CA THR A 83 -5.72 -15.26 -5.37
C THR A 83 -6.22 -14.87 -6.77
N GLN A 84 -5.71 -15.51 -7.84
CA GLN A 84 -6.05 -15.28 -9.26
C GLN A 84 -6.41 -13.80 -9.62
N PRO A 85 -5.59 -12.80 -9.24
CA PRO A 85 -6.00 -11.39 -9.26
C PRO A 85 -6.37 -10.88 -10.66
N VAL A 86 -5.67 -11.36 -11.70
CA VAL A 86 -5.96 -10.99 -13.10
C VAL A 86 -7.35 -11.46 -13.53
N LYS A 87 -7.75 -12.68 -13.12
CA LYS A 87 -9.08 -13.22 -13.43
C LYS A 87 -10.16 -12.41 -12.72
N LEU A 88 -9.94 -12.08 -11.45
CA LEU A 88 -10.88 -11.29 -10.66
C LEU A 88 -11.12 -9.89 -11.25
N LEU A 89 -10.06 -9.22 -11.75
CA LEU A 89 -10.18 -7.93 -12.45
C LEU A 89 -11.01 -8.00 -13.74
N GLN A 90 -11.15 -9.18 -14.35
CA GLN A 90 -11.98 -9.39 -15.54
C GLN A 90 -13.44 -9.69 -15.19
N GLN A 91 -13.73 -10.07 -13.95
CA GLN A 91 -15.08 -10.36 -13.45
C GLN A 91 -15.71 -9.09 -12.89
N LYS A 92 -16.39 -8.35 -13.76
CA LYS A 92 -16.90 -7.00 -13.46
C LYS A 92 -17.99 -6.95 -12.40
N ASP A 93 -18.64 -8.08 -12.11
CA ASP A 93 -19.62 -8.28 -11.04
C ASP A 93 -18.98 -8.58 -9.68
N LYS A 94 -17.69 -8.93 -9.66
CA LYS A 94 -16.91 -9.21 -8.46
C LYS A 94 -16.15 -8.00 -7.98
N ALA A 95 -16.01 -7.88 -6.66
CA ALA A 95 -15.19 -6.85 -6.04
C ALA A 95 -13.71 -7.21 -6.08
N TYR A 96 -12.88 -6.23 -6.45
CA TYR A 96 -11.44 -6.33 -6.31
C TYR A 96 -10.94 -5.52 -5.11
N VAL A 97 -10.33 -6.22 -4.17
CA VAL A 97 -9.55 -5.65 -3.06
C VAL A 97 -8.08 -5.92 -3.34
N SER A 98 -7.21 -4.91 -3.20
CA SER A 98 -5.76 -5.10 -3.36
C SER A 98 -5.25 -6.21 -2.45
N ARG A 99 -4.33 -7.04 -2.98
CA ARG A 99 -3.91 -8.28 -2.30
C ARG A 99 -3.30 -8.03 -0.93
N TYR A 100 -2.72 -6.85 -0.68
CA TYR A 100 -2.13 -6.52 0.63
C TYR A 100 -3.18 -6.37 1.74
N ALA A 101 -4.45 -6.14 1.39
CA ALA A 101 -5.51 -5.78 2.34
C ALA A 101 -6.51 -6.91 2.64
N LEU A 102 -6.33 -8.10 2.04
CA LEU A 102 -7.26 -9.22 2.18
C LEU A 102 -7.26 -9.88 3.56
N GLY A 103 -6.12 -9.81 4.25
CA GLY A 103 -5.91 -10.42 5.55
C GLY A 103 -6.05 -9.45 6.72
N ARG A 104 -5.37 -9.79 7.81
CA ARG A 104 -5.14 -8.87 8.92
C ARG A 104 -4.29 -7.68 8.50
N ASP A 105 -4.49 -6.60 9.23
CA ASP A 105 -3.74 -5.37 9.11
C ASP A 105 -2.24 -5.59 9.37
N TYR A 106 -1.44 -5.45 8.30
CA TYR A 106 -0.01 -5.70 8.31
C TYR A 106 0.75 -4.83 9.31
N HIS A 107 0.26 -3.61 9.58
CA HIS A 107 0.89 -2.69 10.53
C HIS A 107 1.09 -3.35 11.89
N LYS A 108 0.10 -4.12 12.37
CA LYS A 108 0.15 -4.75 13.69
C LYS A 108 1.18 -5.88 13.73
N LEU A 109 1.18 -6.74 12.71
CA LEU A 109 2.07 -7.90 12.65
C LEU A 109 3.53 -7.46 12.49
N ILE A 110 3.80 -6.60 11.51
CA ILE A 110 5.16 -6.15 11.20
C ILE A 110 5.73 -5.33 12.35
N ARG A 111 4.97 -4.37 12.89
CA ARG A 111 5.43 -3.55 14.03
C ARG A 111 5.74 -4.40 15.25
N LYS A 112 4.93 -5.42 15.55
CA LYS A 112 5.20 -6.35 16.64
C LYS A 112 6.52 -7.09 16.43
N ARG A 113 6.77 -7.62 15.22
CA ARG A 113 8.01 -8.34 14.90
C ARG A 113 9.23 -7.44 14.91
N LEU A 114 9.14 -6.23 14.36
CA LEU A 114 10.21 -5.24 14.45
C LEU A 114 10.49 -4.80 15.89
N ALA A 115 9.46 -4.67 16.74
CA ALA A 115 9.66 -4.35 18.15
C ALA A 115 10.42 -5.47 18.90
N ILE A 116 10.15 -6.74 18.56
CA ILE A 116 10.90 -7.89 19.10
C ILE A 116 12.36 -7.85 18.61
N LEU A 117 12.58 -7.60 17.30
CA LEU A 117 13.93 -7.47 16.75
C LEU A 117 14.70 -6.33 17.42
N ALA A 118 14.07 -5.17 17.58
CA ALA A 118 14.63 -4.01 18.26
C ALA A 118 14.97 -4.30 19.74
N SER A 119 14.15 -5.10 20.44
CA SER A 119 14.47 -5.55 21.81
C SER A 119 15.72 -6.40 21.85
N ARG A 120 15.83 -7.41 20.96
CA ARG A 120 17.02 -8.26 20.88
C ARG A 120 18.29 -7.46 20.59
N ILE A 121 18.20 -6.44 19.73
CA ILE A 121 19.33 -5.55 19.44
C ILE A 121 19.77 -4.78 20.69
N ARG A 122 18.84 -4.19 21.45
CA ARG A 122 19.17 -3.46 22.68
C ARG A 122 19.72 -4.37 23.77
N GLU A 123 19.26 -5.61 23.84
CA GLU A 123 19.76 -6.61 24.79
C GLU A 123 21.21 -7.01 24.47
N GLU A 124 21.58 -7.10 23.18
CA GLU A 124 22.95 -7.42 22.75
C GLU A 124 23.90 -6.22 22.88
N VAL A 125 23.40 -5.00 22.69
CA VAL A 125 24.20 -3.76 22.70
C VAL A 125 23.81 -2.87 23.89
N ALA A 126 24.39 -3.17 25.06
CA ALA A 126 24.05 -2.51 26.32
C ALA A 126 24.17 -0.97 26.31
N ASP A 127 25.06 -0.42 25.47
CA ASP A 127 25.28 1.04 25.35
C ASP A 127 24.36 1.72 24.32
N SER A 128 23.54 0.97 23.58
CA SER A 128 22.59 1.51 22.60
C SER A 128 21.29 1.93 23.30
N GLU A 129 20.91 3.19 23.13
CA GLU A 129 19.69 3.76 23.70
C GLU A 129 18.56 3.82 22.65
N LEU A 130 18.88 3.68 21.36
CA LEU A 130 17.93 3.82 20.26
C LEU A 130 17.81 2.54 19.40
N ALA A 131 16.62 1.96 19.41
CA ALA A 131 16.15 1.00 18.41
C ALA A 131 14.63 1.15 18.22
N ARG A 132 14.22 2.12 17.39
CA ARG A 132 12.81 2.51 17.23
C ARG A 132 12.22 1.93 15.94
N ALA A 133 11.20 1.11 16.08
CA ALA A 133 10.50 0.46 14.96
C ALA A 133 9.41 1.36 14.34
N PHE A 134 9.33 1.35 13.01
CA PHE A 134 8.36 2.08 12.18
C PHE A 134 7.78 1.17 11.09
N VAL A 135 6.50 1.42 10.77
CA VAL A 135 5.76 0.77 9.68
C VAL A 135 4.67 1.74 9.23
N ASP A 136 4.79 2.27 8.01
CA ASP A 136 3.92 3.12 7.18
C ASP A 136 3.38 4.42 7.81
N SER A 137 2.91 4.35 9.05
CA SER A 137 2.19 5.43 9.73
C SER A 137 3.07 6.54 10.31
N ALA A 138 4.38 6.51 10.05
CA ALA A 138 5.34 7.51 10.53
C ALA A 138 5.94 8.28 9.35
N PRO A 139 6.49 9.49 9.55
CA PRO A 139 7.16 10.22 8.49
C PRO A 139 8.53 9.60 8.19
N VAL A 140 8.55 8.39 7.63
CA VAL A 140 9.75 7.64 7.23
C VAL A 140 9.72 7.49 5.71
N MET A 141 10.86 7.65 5.04
CA MET A 141 11.01 7.36 3.60
C MET A 141 11.37 5.89 3.39
N GLU A 142 10.44 4.99 3.75
CA GLU A 142 10.65 3.54 3.79
C GLU A 142 11.19 3.02 2.45
N LYS A 143 10.59 3.45 1.34
CA LYS A 143 10.96 3.00 -0.01
C LYS A 143 12.42 3.38 -0.37
N PRO A 144 12.87 4.65 -0.27
CA PRO A 144 14.28 4.96 -0.46
C PRO A 144 15.22 4.28 0.52
N LEU A 145 14.86 4.20 1.81
CA LEU A 145 15.70 3.55 2.82
C LEU A 145 15.89 2.07 2.52
N ALA A 146 14.82 1.36 2.15
CA ALA A 146 14.85 -0.02 1.71
C ALA A 146 15.72 -0.22 0.46
N ALA A 147 15.63 0.69 -0.52
CA ALA A 147 16.48 0.64 -1.72
C ALA A 147 17.97 0.83 -1.38
N LYS A 148 18.29 1.82 -0.52
CA LYS A 148 19.65 2.06 -0.01
C LYS A 148 20.19 0.89 0.82
N ALA A 149 19.32 0.22 1.57
CA ALA A 149 19.62 -0.97 2.36
C ALA A 149 19.81 -2.23 1.51
N GLY A 150 19.73 -2.14 0.17
CA GLY A 150 19.91 -3.30 -0.72
C GLY A 150 18.71 -4.26 -0.74
N LEU A 151 17.54 -3.85 -0.26
CA LEU A 151 16.31 -4.64 -0.39
C LEU A 151 15.76 -4.64 -1.82
N GLY A 152 16.29 -3.78 -2.69
CA GLY A 152 15.83 -3.63 -4.06
C GLY A 152 16.16 -2.26 -4.65
N TRP A 153 15.44 -1.89 -5.70
CA TRP A 153 15.45 -0.55 -6.28
C TRP A 153 14.02 -0.01 -6.39
N GLN A 154 13.84 1.31 -6.41
CA GLN A 154 12.51 1.86 -6.65
C GLN A 154 12.17 1.77 -8.15
N GLY A 155 11.12 1.03 -8.50
CA GLY A 155 10.67 0.89 -9.88
C GLY A 155 9.99 2.15 -10.41
N LYS A 156 9.77 2.21 -11.73
CA LYS A 156 9.09 3.34 -12.39
C LYS A 156 7.67 3.62 -11.88
N HIS A 157 7.04 2.62 -11.24
CA HIS A 157 5.74 2.74 -10.58
C HIS A 157 5.85 3.15 -9.10
N THR A 158 7.02 3.59 -8.64
CA THR A 158 7.32 4.12 -7.30
C THR A 158 7.33 3.10 -6.14
N LEU A 159 7.13 1.80 -6.38
CA LEU A 159 7.32 0.77 -5.34
C LEU A 159 8.73 0.21 -5.40
N VAL A 160 9.19 -0.40 -4.29
CA VAL A 160 10.46 -1.13 -4.28
C VAL A 160 10.28 -2.46 -5.02
N LEU A 161 11.23 -2.76 -5.90
CA LEU A 161 11.35 -4.01 -6.62
C LEU A 161 12.60 -4.75 -6.13
N ASN A 162 12.43 -6.02 -5.82
CA ASN A 162 13.48 -6.95 -5.47
C ASN A 162 13.65 -7.96 -6.62
N ARG A 163 14.90 -8.31 -6.90
CA ARG A 163 15.25 -9.21 -8.01
C ARG A 163 14.65 -10.62 -7.85
N GLU A 164 14.53 -11.08 -6.62
CA GLU A 164 14.11 -12.44 -6.27
C GLU A 164 12.67 -12.49 -5.75
N ALA A 165 12.08 -11.37 -5.33
CA ALA A 165 10.74 -11.33 -4.73
C ALA A 165 9.73 -10.42 -5.46
N GLY A 166 10.15 -9.68 -6.49
CA GLY A 166 9.26 -8.71 -7.14
C GLY A 166 8.94 -7.53 -6.23
N SER A 167 7.68 -7.18 -6.03
CA SER A 167 7.22 -6.04 -5.20
C SER A 167 6.13 -6.43 -4.19
N TRP A 168 5.84 -7.73 -4.06
CA TRP A 168 4.76 -8.22 -3.21
C TRP A 168 5.21 -8.42 -1.76
N PHE A 169 5.80 -7.38 -1.18
CA PHE A 169 6.24 -7.36 0.20
C PHE A 169 5.94 -6.02 0.87
N PHE A 170 5.76 -6.07 2.18
CA PHE A 170 5.70 -4.91 3.04
C PHE A 170 7.11 -4.49 3.44
N LEU A 171 7.23 -3.22 3.84
CA LEU A 171 8.44 -2.65 4.41
C LEU A 171 8.25 -2.35 5.90
N GLY A 172 9.36 -2.16 6.59
CA GLY A 172 9.38 -1.55 7.91
C GLY A 172 10.82 -1.34 8.38
N GLU A 173 10.99 -0.36 9.25
CA GLU A 173 12.30 0.20 9.57
C GLU A 173 12.55 0.17 11.08
N ILE A 174 13.82 0.03 11.46
CA ILE A 174 14.29 0.32 12.81
C ILE A 174 15.37 1.39 12.72
N TYR A 175 15.13 2.54 13.33
CA TYR A 175 16.15 3.58 13.48
C TYR A 175 17.00 3.24 14.69
N THR A 176 18.33 3.32 14.54
CA THR A 176 19.27 2.95 15.59
C THR A 176 20.44 3.91 15.69
N ASP A 177 20.96 4.07 16.90
CA ASP A 177 22.19 4.79 17.23
C ASP A 177 23.46 3.93 17.07
N ILE A 178 23.32 2.68 16.63
CA ILE A 178 24.46 1.79 16.38
C ILE A 178 25.00 2.07 14.97
N ALA A 179 26.31 2.32 14.87
CA ALA A 179 27.00 2.61 13.62
C ALA A 179 27.24 1.37 12.72
N LEU A 180 26.20 0.54 12.53
CA LEU A 180 26.22 -0.69 11.74
C LEU A 180 26.81 -0.48 10.33
N PRO A 181 27.55 -1.47 9.79
CA PRO A 181 28.05 -1.42 8.42
C PRO A 181 26.89 -1.46 7.41
N VAL A 182 26.87 -0.50 6.49
CA VAL A 182 25.79 -0.37 5.49
C VAL A 182 25.86 -1.46 4.42
N ASP A 183 24.72 -1.77 3.82
CA ASP A 183 24.61 -2.61 2.64
C ASP A 183 24.80 -1.80 1.35
N THR A 184 24.97 -2.51 0.24
CA THR A 184 25.06 -1.89 -1.08
C THR A 184 23.66 -1.61 -1.61
N PRO A 185 23.36 -0.37 -2.04
CA PRO A 185 22.08 -0.04 -2.66
C PRO A 185 21.77 -0.94 -3.87
N GLY A 186 20.49 -1.27 -4.06
CA GLY A 186 20.08 -2.05 -5.22
C GLY A 186 20.20 -1.26 -6.54
N GLU A 187 20.59 -1.96 -7.60
CA GLU A 187 20.69 -1.37 -8.94
C GLU A 187 19.32 -1.31 -9.64
N ASP A 188 19.07 -0.23 -10.38
CA ASP A 188 17.85 -0.13 -11.20
C ASP A 188 17.88 -1.16 -12.35
N HIS A 189 16.82 -1.96 -12.43
CA HIS A 189 16.64 -2.95 -13.49
C HIS A 189 15.33 -2.76 -14.29
N CYS A 190 14.73 -1.58 -14.26
CA CYS A 190 13.59 -1.25 -15.12
C CYS A 190 14.01 -1.03 -16.58
N GLY A 191 15.18 -0.45 -16.83
CA GLY A 191 15.69 -0.18 -18.18
C GLY A 191 14.68 0.56 -19.06
N LYS A 192 14.41 0.06 -20.28
CA LYS A 192 13.44 0.65 -21.22
C LYS A 192 11.99 0.24 -20.96
N CYS A 193 11.72 -0.62 -19.97
CA CYS A 193 10.36 -1.08 -19.68
C CYS A 193 9.44 0.08 -19.30
N LYS A 194 8.18 0.03 -19.76
CA LYS A 194 7.12 0.99 -19.43
C LYS A 194 5.78 0.31 -19.09
N ALA A 195 5.82 -1.00 -18.79
CA ALA A 195 4.62 -1.82 -18.63
C ALA A 195 3.65 -1.29 -17.56
N CYS A 196 4.18 -0.89 -16.38
CA CYS A 196 3.39 -0.32 -15.31
C CYS A 196 2.74 1.03 -15.66
N ILE A 197 3.43 1.87 -16.45
CA ILE A 197 2.91 3.15 -16.93
C ILE A 197 1.79 2.90 -17.93
N THR A 198 2.02 2.00 -18.89
CA THR A 198 1.04 1.68 -19.95
C THR A 198 -0.23 1.03 -19.43
N VAL A 199 -0.16 0.24 -18.36
CA VAL A 199 -1.34 -0.45 -17.81
C VAL A 199 -2.15 0.41 -16.84
N CYS A 200 -1.61 1.54 -16.36
CA CYS A 200 -2.24 2.33 -15.31
C CYS A 200 -3.61 2.86 -15.79
N PRO A 201 -4.75 2.41 -15.23
CA PRO A 201 -6.06 2.69 -15.83
C PRO A 201 -6.50 4.15 -15.81
N THR A 202 -5.81 4.98 -15.02
CA THR A 202 -6.10 6.39 -14.79
C THR A 202 -4.90 7.28 -15.09
N ASP A 203 -3.86 6.75 -15.75
CA ASP A 203 -2.62 7.48 -16.08
C ASP A 203 -2.00 8.19 -14.87
N ALA A 204 -2.05 7.55 -13.70
CA ALA A 204 -1.51 8.13 -12.47
C ALA A 204 0.02 8.17 -12.46
N ILE A 205 0.69 7.26 -13.18
CA ILE A 205 2.15 7.28 -13.32
C ILE A 205 2.51 8.20 -14.50
N VAL A 206 2.67 9.48 -14.20
CA VAL A 206 2.81 10.55 -15.21
C VAL A 206 4.18 10.57 -15.89
N ALA A 207 5.21 10.03 -15.21
CA ALA A 207 6.55 9.82 -15.74
C ALA A 207 7.23 8.67 -14.97
N PRO A 208 8.35 8.10 -15.47
CA PRO A 208 9.16 7.17 -14.69
C PRO A 208 9.46 7.72 -13.29
N TYR A 209 9.14 6.94 -12.25
CA TYR A 209 9.36 7.28 -10.84
C TYR A 209 8.50 8.44 -10.31
N GLU A 210 7.49 8.87 -11.08
CA GLU A 210 6.61 9.98 -10.72
C GLU A 210 5.14 9.57 -10.81
N LEU A 211 4.44 9.66 -9.67
CA LEU A 211 3.04 9.29 -9.53
C LEU A 211 2.22 10.52 -9.10
N ASP A 212 1.18 10.89 -9.84
CA ASP A 212 0.16 11.81 -9.34
C ASP A 212 -0.86 11.02 -8.50
N ALA A 213 -0.79 11.14 -7.18
CA ALA A 213 -1.65 10.36 -6.29
C ALA A 213 -3.13 10.70 -6.51
N ARG A 214 -3.46 11.93 -6.91
CA ARG A 214 -4.84 12.37 -7.17
C ARG A 214 -5.54 11.55 -8.24
N ARG A 215 -4.77 10.90 -9.12
CA ARG A 215 -5.26 10.00 -10.18
C ARG A 215 -5.13 8.53 -9.81
N CYS A 216 -4.32 8.18 -8.81
CA CYS A 216 -4.05 6.80 -8.43
C CYS A 216 -5.29 6.15 -7.82
N ILE A 217 -5.76 5.04 -8.38
CA ILE A 217 -6.93 4.30 -7.86
C ILE A 217 -6.73 3.91 -6.38
N SER A 218 -5.51 3.58 -5.96
CA SER A 218 -5.23 3.28 -4.56
C SER A 218 -5.45 4.49 -3.65
N TYR A 219 -5.05 5.69 -4.07
CA TYR A 219 -5.36 6.93 -3.33
C TYR A 219 -6.87 7.21 -3.36
N LEU A 220 -7.50 7.14 -4.54
CA LEU A 220 -8.91 7.43 -4.73
C LEU A 220 -9.81 6.56 -3.84
N THR A 221 -9.47 5.28 -3.70
CA THR A 221 -10.28 4.32 -2.94
C THR A 221 -9.98 4.32 -1.44
N ILE A 222 -8.82 4.85 -1.00
CA ILE A 222 -8.37 4.73 0.39
C ILE A 222 -8.29 6.08 1.09
N GLU A 223 -7.64 7.07 0.48
CA GLU A 223 -7.25 8.34 1.12
C GLU A 223 -8.11 9.52 0.67
N HIS A 224 -8.62 9.49 -0.56
CA HIS A 224 -9.43 10.58 -1.10
C HIS A 224 -10.78 10.63 -0.39
N GLU A 225 -11.04 11.75 0.28
CA GLU A 225 -12.35 12.10 0.83
C GLU A 225 -13.19 12.84 -0.21
N GLY A 226 -14.50 12.65 -0.15
CA GLY A 226 -15.47 13.29 -1.04
C GLY A 226 -15.58 12.62 -2.41
N SER A 227 -15.99 13.39 -3.42
CA SER A 227 -16.37 12.86 -4.73
C SER A 227 -15.16 12.46 -5.59
N ILE A 228 -15.20 11.26 -6.16
CA ILE A 228 -14.21 10.80 -7.14
C ILE A 228 -14.51 11.51 -8.47
N PRO A 229 -13.52 12.18 -9.10
CA PRO A 229 -13.72 12.83 -10.39
C PRO A 229 -14.33 11.90 -11.44
N GLU A 230 -15.38 12.35 -12.13
CA GLU A 230 -16.15 11.52 -13.07
C GLU A 230 -15.30 10.91 -14.18
N ASP A 231 -14.30 11.65 -14.68
CA ASP A 231 -13.37 11.19 -15.73
C ASP A 231 -12.52 9.99 -15.28
N LEU A 232 -12.35 9.80 -13.97
CA LEU A 232 -11.58 8.70 -13.39
C LEU A 232 -12.43 7.49 -13.02
N ARG A 233 -13.76 7.65 -12.83
CA ARG A 233 -14.66 6.58 -12.35
C ARG A 233 -14.63 5.34 -13.23
N LYS A 234 -14.59 5.51 -14.56
CA LYS A 234 -14.50 4.38 -15.50
C LYS A 234 -13.21 3.59 -15.38
N GLY A 235 -12.08 4.27 -15.14
CA GLY A 235 -10.77 3.62 -14.97
C GLY A 235 -10.66 2.77 -13.70
N ILE A 236 -11.46 3.06 -12.67
CA ILE A 236 -11.46 2.30 -11.42
C ILE A 236 -11.89 0.84 -11.65
N GLY A 237 -12.81 0.58 -12.59
CA GLY A 237 -13.33 -0.75 -12.85
C GLY A 237 -14.00 -1.31 -11.59
N ASN A 238 -13.65 -2.54 -11.21
CA ASN A 238 -14.22 -3.22 -10.05
C ASN A 238 -13.39 -3.10 -8.75
N ARG A 239 -12.43 -2.17 -8.70
CA ARG A 239 -11.52 -1.99 -7.54
C ARG A 239 -12.20 -1.16 -6.46
N ILE A 240 -12.47 -1.78 -5.32
CA ILE A 240 -13.20 -1.14 -4.21
C ILE A 240 -12.27 -0.71 -3.06
N PHE A 241 -11.05 -1.24 -3.01
CA PHE A 241 -10.03 -0.85 -2.04
C PHE A 241 -8.62 -1.17 -2.56
N GLY A 242 -7.81 -0.15 -2.83
CA GLY A 242 -6.47 -0.30 -3.38
C GLY A 242 -6.45 -0.67 -4.87
N CYS A 243 -5.26 -0.80 -5.44
CA CYS A 243 -5.05 -1.16 -6.84
C CYS A 243 -3.68 -1.81 -7.02
N ASP A 244 -3.61 -2.92 -7.75
CA ASP A 244 -2.37 -3.68 -7.95
C ASP A 244 -1.89 -3.68 -9.40
N ASP A 245 -2.56 -2.99 -10.32
CA ASP A 245 -2.31 -3.06 -11.77
C ASP A 245 -0.85 -2.83 -12.16
N CYS A 246 -0.23 -1.80 -11.59
CA CYS A 246 1.16 -1.45 -11.87
C CYS A 246 2.14 -2.53 -11.35
N GLN A 247 1.75 -3.28 -10.31
CA GLN A 247 2.48 -4.46 -9.84
C GLN A 247 2.18 -5.66 -10.73
N LEU A 248 0.92 -6.00 -10.96
CA LEU A 248 0.51 -7.18 -11.75
C LEU A 248 1.18 -7.21 -13.13
N MET A 249 1.36 -6.05 -13.76
CA MET A 249 2.01 -5.96 -15.07
C MET A 249 3.54 -5.81 -15.01
N CYS A 250 4.13 -5.67 -13.82
CA CYS A 250 5.57 -5.58 -13.65
C CYS A 250 6.24 -6.95 -13.91
N PRO A 251 7.17 -7.08 -14.88
CA PRO A 251 7.79 -8.36 -15.21
C PRO A 251 8.58 -9.01 -14.07
N TRP A 252 9.03 -8.21 -13.11
CA TRP A 252 9.75 -8.70 -11.93
C TRP A 252 8.86 -9.46 -10.95
N ASN A 253 7.54 -9.25 -10.99
CA ASN A 253 6.62 -9.99 -10.13
C ASN A 253 6.43 -11.45 -10.52
N ARG A 254 7.00 -11.91 -11.64
CA ARG A 254 7.11 -13.35 -11.94
C ARG A 254 8.01 -14.10 -10.94
N PHE A 255 8.85 -13.38 -10.21
CA PHE A 255 9.75 -13.95 -9.19
C PHE A 255 9.12 -13.94 -7.79
N ALA A 256 7.98 -13.27 -7.60
CA ALA A 256 7.34 -13.19 -6.30
C ALA A 256 6.94 -14.57 -5.78
N GLN A 257 7.19 -14.78 -4.49
CA GLN A 257 6.85 -16.01 -3.79
C GLN A 257 5.54 -15.81 -3.03
N HIS A 258 4.82 -16.91 -2.80
CA HIS A 258 3.69 -16.89 -1.90
C HIS A 258 4.17 -16.77 -0.46
N THR A 259 3.39 -16.05 0.35
CA THR A 259 3.65 -15.93 1.78
C THR A 259 3.20 -17.17 2.53
N ASP A 260 3.98 -17.62 3.51
CA ASP A 260 3.55 -18.60 4.51
C ASP A 260 2.81 -17.94 5.69
N GLU A 261 2.73 -16.60 5.70
CA GLU A 261 2.08 -15.84 6.76
C GLU A 261 0.55 -15.85 6.59
N THR A 262 -0.09 -16.76 7.30
CA THR A 262 -1.55 -16.92 7.27
C THR A 262 -2.33 -15.68 7.70
N ASP A 263 -1.73 -14.77 8.48
CA ASP A 263 -2.37 -13.49 8.82
C ASP A 263 -2.62 -12.62 7.58
N PHE A 264 -1.89 -12.81 6.47
CA PHE A 264 -2.12 -12.11 5.21
C PHE A 264 -3.10 -12.83 4.27
N HIS A 265 -3.57 -14.03 4.63
CA HIS A 265 -4.50 -14.77 3.79
C HIS A 265 -5.90 -14.12 3.77
N PRO A 266 -6.67 -14.32 2.68
CA PRO A 266 -7.99 -13.73 2.56
C PRO A 266 -8.94 -14.11 3.70
N ARG A 267 -9.68 -13.12 4.19
CA ARG A 267 -10.69 -13.29 5.24
C ARG A 267 -12.04 -12.75 4.78
N HIS A 268 -13.10 -13.25 5.41
CA HIS A 268 -14.46 -12.71 5.26
C HIS A 268 -14.98 -12.65 3.81
N GLY A 269 -14.51 -13.55 2.93
CA GLY A 269 -14.94 -13.62 1.52
C GLY A 269 -14.39 -12.49 0.64
N LEU A 270 -13.54 -11.61 1.15
CA LEU A 270 -13.05 -10.44 0.41
C LEU A 270 -12.11 -10.78 -0.77
N GLY A 271 -11.76 -12.06 -0.93
CA GLY A 271 -10.95 -12.55 -2.03
C GLY A 271 -11.67 -12.51 -3.39
N ASP A 272 -13.00 -12.72 -3.39
CA ASP A 272 -13.82 -12.97 -4.60
C ASP A 272 -15.33 -12.68 -4.40
N SER A 273 -15.69 -11.79 -3.48
CA SER A 273 -17.08 -11.40 -3.20
C SER A 273 -17.78 -10.68 -4.36
N ASP A 274 -19.10 -10.85 -4.46
CA ASP A 274 -19.95 -10.10 -5.39
C ASP A 274 -20.11 -8.64 -4.93
N LEU A 275 -20.10 -7.69 -5.87
CA LEU A 275 -20.29 -6.27 -5.59
C LEU A 275 -21.62 -5.97 -4.90
N VAL A 276 -22.71 -6.58 -5.40
CA VAL A 276 -24.07 -6.41 -4.83
C VAL A 276 -24.11 -6.84 -3.37
N SER A 277 -23.54 -8.01 -3.06
CA SER A 277 -23.48 -8.54 -1.70
C SER A 277 -22.74 -7.58 -0.76
N LEU A 278 -21.59 -7.05 -1.17
CA LEU A 278 -20.83 -6.10 -0.36
C LEU A 278 -21.51 -4.73 -0.22
N PHE A 279 -22.28 -4.30 -1.22
CA PHE A 279 -23.05 -3.05 -1.18
C PHE A 279 -24.24 -3.13 -0.21
N SER A 280 -24.78 -4.33 0.00
CA SER A 280 -25.87 -4.59 0.95
C SER A 280 -25.46 -4.62 2.41
N TRP A 281 -24.15 -4.67 2.72
CA TRP A 281 -23.68 -4.63 4.11
C TRP A 281 -24.20 -3.38 4.81
N SER A 282 -24.59 -3.52 6.07
CA SER A 282 -24.82 -2.38 6.96
C SER A 282 -23.49 -1.81 7.46
N GLU A 283 -23.51 -0.63 8.07
CA GLU A 283 -22.31 -0.09 8.72
C GLU A 283 -21.81 -1.01 9.85
N GLU A 284 -22.74 -1.60 10.62
CA GLU A 284 -22.42 -2.56 11.68
C GLU A 284 -21.73 -3.81 11.10
N GLU A 285 -22.28 -4.40 10.03
CA GLU A 285 -21.66 -5.55 9.37
C GLU A 285 -20.29 -5.19 8.79
N PHE A 286 -20.14 -4.02 8.16
CA PHE A 286 -18.85 -3.54 7.68
C PHE A 286 -17.82 -3.45 8.81
N LEU A 287 -18.18 -2.84 9.94
CA LEU A 287 -17.28 -2.68 11.10
C LEU A 287 -16.89 -4.02 11.72
N GLU A 288 -17.81 -4.97 11.79
CA GLU A 288 -17.57 -6.33 12.26
C GLU A 288 -16.64 -7.10 11.31
N ARG A 289 -17.01 -7.19 10.03
CA ARG A 289 -16.28 -7.96 9.00
C ARG A 289 -14.88 -7.41 8.71
N THR A 290 -14.69 -6.10 8.84
CA THR A 290 -13.38 -5.46 8.63
C THR A 290 -12.55 -5.31 9.92
N ALA A 291 -13.02 -5.87 11.05
CA ALA A 291 -12.29 -5.81 12.31
C ALA A 291 -10.88 -6.41 12.19
N GLY A 292 -9.87 -5.56 12.41
CA GLY A 292 -8.46 -5.92 12.32
C GLY A 292 -7.94 -6.08 10.89
N SER A 293 -8.65 -5.56 9.87
CA SER A 293 -8.16 -5.37 8.50
C SER A 293 -7.79 -3.91 8.26
N ALA A 294 -6.86 -3.66 7.33
CA ALA A 294 -6.51 -2.32 6.87
C ALA A 294 -7.70 -1.60 6.20
N ILE A 295 -8.69 -2.35 5.67
CA ILE A 295 -9.87 -1.80 4.99
C ILE A 295 -10.69 -0.90 5.92
N ARG A 296 -10.76 -1.26 7.21
CA ARG A 296 -11.57 -0.56 8.20
C ARG A 296 -11.23 0.93 8.32
N ARG A 297 -9.98 1.31 8.01
CA ARG A 297 -9.52 2.71 8.10
C ARG A 297 -10.14 3.63 7.05
N ALA A 298 -10.58 3.10 5.90
CA ALA A 298 -11.28 3.90 4.91
C ALA A 298 -12.70 4.28 5.40
N GLY A 299 -13.28 3.51 6.31
CA GLY A 299 -14.62 3.78 6.81
C GLY A 299 -15.73 3.44 5.79
N TYR A 300 -16.95 3.43 6.29
CA TYR A 300 -18.10 2.88 5.57
C TYR A 300 -18.60 3.78 4.43
N LEU A 301 -18.44 5.10 4.53
CA LEU A 301 -18.83 6.01 3.45
C LEU A 301 -18.00 5.78 2.18
N LYS A 302 -16.67 5.69 2.31
CA LYS A 302 -15.79 5.37 1.17
C LYS A 302 -16.06 3.96 0.65
N TRP A 303 -16.36 3.00 1.53
CA TRP A 303 -16.78 1.65 1.12
C TRP A 303 -17.98 1.69 0.16
N LEU A 304 -19.08 2.34 0.55
CA LEU A 304 -20.26 2.48 -0.30
C LEU A 304 -19.96 3.25 -1.59
N ARG A 305 -19.29 4.40 -1.49
CA ARG A 305 -18.91 5.23 -2.64
C ARG A 305 -18.11 4.43 -3.68
N ASN A 306 -17.09 3.68 -3.23
CA ASN A 306 -16.23 2.91 -4.11
C ASN A 306 -16.99 1.76 -4.78
N ILE A 307 -17.87 1.07 -4.04
CA ILE A 307 -18.69 -0.02 -4.60
C ILE A 307 -19.72 0.53 -5.58
N ALA A 308 -20.31 1.71 -5.35
CA ALA A 308 -21.21 2.34 -6.31
C ALA A 308 -20.50 2.61 -7.66
N VAL A 309 -19.25 3.10 -7.63
CA VAL A 309 -18.43 3.25 -8.84
C VAL A 309 -18.21 1.90 -9.53
N ALA A 310 -17.89 0.86 -8.76
CA ALA A 310 -17.67 -0.48 -9.31
C ALA A 310 -18.95 -1.08 -9.94
N LEU A 311 -20.10 -0.88 -9.31
CA LEU A 311 -21.41 -1.30 -9.84
C LEU A 311 -21.72 -0.56 -11.15
N GLY A 312 -21.51 0.76 -11.22
CA GLY A 312 -21.68 1.52 -12.47
C GLY A 312 -20.75 1.10 -13.61
N ASN A 313 -19.63 0.44 -13.31
CA ASN A 313 -18.72 -0.14 -14.31
C ASN A 313 -19.07 -1.59 -14.68
N ALA A 314 -20.01 -2.23 -13.98
CA ALA A 314 -20.42 -3.60 -14.21
C ALA A 314 -21.46 -3.70 -15.34
N PRO A 315 -21.66 -4.89 -15.94
CA PRO A 315 -22.76 -5.13 -16.87
C PRO A 315 -24.11 -4.87 -16.21
N THR A 316 -25.04 -4.25 -16.91
CA THR A 316 -26.38 -3.99 -16.39
C THR A 316 -27.11 -5.30 -16.09
N THR A 317 -27.55 -5.46 -14.85
CA THR A 317 -28.46 -6.52 -14.40
C THR A 317 -29.55 -5.92 -13.52
N GLU A 318 -30.67 -6.63 -13.37
CA GLU A 318 -31.75 -6.21 -12.48
C GLU A 318 -31.26 -6.09 -11.03
N ASP A 319 -30.47 -7.07 -10.56
CA ASP A 319 -29.92 -7.07 -9.19
C ASP A 319 -29.04 -5.85 -8.90
N ILE A 320 -28.21 -5.42 -9.86
CA ILE A 320 -27.34 -4.24 -9.70
C ILE A 320 -28.18 -2.96 -9.60
N VAL A 321 -29.15 -2.79 -10.51
CA VAL A 321 -30.02 -1.62 -10.52
C VAL A 321 -30.85 -1.57 -9.23
N GLN A 322 -31.39 -2.70 -8.78
CA GLN A 322 -32.11 -2.80 -7.50
C GLN A 322 -31.20 -2.44 -6.32
N ALA A 323 -29.98 -2.99 -6.27
CA ALA A 323 -29.02 -2.70 -5.21
C ALA A 323 -28.69 -1.20 -5.13
N LEU A 324 -28.41 -0.55 -6.26
CA LEU A 324 -28.18 0.90 -6.34
C LEU A 324 -29.40 1.69 -5.85
N ASN A 325 -30.61 1.30 -6.27
CA ASN A 325 -31.86 1.94 -5.85
C ASN A 325 -32.05 1.95 -4.32
N THR A 326 -31.57 0.92 -3.61
CA THR A 326 -31.68 0.87 -2.13
C THR A 326 -30.91 1.99 -1.41
N ARG A 327 -30.00 2.69 -2.11
CA ARG A 327 -29.15 3.75 -1.55
C ARG A 327 -29.33 5.11 -2.24
N MET A 328 -30.34 5.29 -3.10
CA MET A 328 -30.60 6.59 -3.75
C MET A 328 -30.81 7.72 -2.74
N ASP A 329 -31.52 7.43 -1.64
CA ASP A 329 -31.82 8.41 -0.58
C ASP A 329 -30.83 8.33 0.60
N TYR A 330 -29.64 7.76 0.40
CA TYR A 330 -28.65 7.64 1.47
C TYR A 330 -28.30 9.02 2.05
N PRO A 331 -28.11 9.19 3.38
CA PRO A 331 -27.94 10.53 3.98
C PRO A 331 -26.73 11.32 3.48
N ASP A 332 -25.64 10.65 3.11
CA ASP A 332 -24.42 11.27 2.60
C ASP A 332 -24.53 11.66 1.12
N GLU A 333 -24.23 12.92 0.79
CA GLU A 333 -24.34 13.47 -0.57
C GLU A 333 -23.36 12.82 -1.55
N THR A 334 -22.14 12.51 -1.10
CA THR A 334 -21.13 11.88 -1.95
C THR A 334 -21.61 10.48 -2.35
N VAL A 335 -22.13 9.69 -1.41
CA VAL A 335 -22.69 8.37 -1.72
C VAL A 335 -23.84 8.48 -2.73
N ARG A 336 -24.81 9.39 -2.52
CA ARG A 336 -25.92 9.60 -3.46
C ARG A 336 -25.43 9.94 -4.86
N GLU A 337 -24.49 10.88 -4.98
CA GLU A 337 -23.90 11.29 -6.26
C GLU A 337 -23.32 10.09 -7.04
N HIS A 338 -22.60 9.20 -6.35
CA HIS A 338 -21.98 8.04 -7.01
C HIS A 338 -23.01 6.96 -7.36
N VAL A 339 -24.06 6.81 -6.55
CA VAL A 339 -25.20 5.94 -6.86
C VAL A 339 -25.95 6.43 -8.09
N LEU A 340 -26.23 7.73 -8.19
CA LEU A 340 -26.88 8.35 -9.34
C LEU A 340 -26.05 8.16 -10.61
N TRP A 341 -24.75 8.46 -10.56
CA TRP A 341 -23.84 8.22 -11.66
C TRP A 341 -23.83 6.75 -12.12
N ALA A 342 -23.87 5.81 -11.17
CA ALA A 342 -23.92 4.39 -11.49
C ALA A 342 -25.25 4.00 -12.17
N LEU A 343 -26.38 4.50 -11.69
CA LEU A 343 -27.70 4.30 -12.31
C LEU A 343 -27.74 4.89 -13.73
N GLU A 344 -27.11 6.04 -13.97
CA GLU A 344 -26.96 6.64 -15.31
C GLU A 344 -26.19 5.71 -16.25
N GLN A 345 -25.11 5.05 -15.80
CA GLN A 345 -24.38 4.07 -16.62
C GLN A 345 -25.27 2.88 -17.03
N HIS A 346 -26.30 2.57 -16.25
CA HIS A 346 -27.26 1.51 -16.54
C HIS A 346 -28.49 1.99 -17.33
N GLY A 347 -28.60 3.29 -17.65
CA GLY A 347 -29.79 3.86 -18.30
C GLY A 347 -31.03 3.88 -17.39
N ALA A 348 -30.83 3.83 -16.08
CA ALA A 348 -31.87 3.72 -15.06
C ALA A 348 -31.99 4.98 -14.19
N ALA A 349 -31.33 6.09 -14.55
CA ALA A 349 -31.55 7.37 -13.90
C ALA A 349 -32.96 7.87 -14.25
N ASN A 350 -33.87 7.86 -13.27
CA ASN A 350 -35.14 8.57 -13.42
C ASN A 350 -34.84 10.08 -13.41
N PRO A 351 -35.37 10.85 -14.39
CA PRO A 351 -35.14 12.29 -14.49
C PRO A 351 -35.70 13.09 -13.31
#